data_AF-A0A6P1ETV4-F1
#
_entry.id   AF-A0A6P1ETV4-F1
#
_cell.length_a   1.000
_cell.length_b   1.000
_cell.length_c   1.000
_cell.angle_alpha   90.00
_cell.angle_beta   90.00
_cell.angle_gamma   90.00
#
_symmetry.space_group_name_H-M   'P 1'
#
loop_
_entity.id
_entity.type
_entity.pdbx_description
1 polymer ?
#
loop_
_entity_poly.entity_id
_entity_poly.type
_entity_poly.pdbx_seq_one_letter_code
_entity_poly.pdbx_strand_id
1 'polypeptide(L)' 'MERPTPTGSNNSTTVLHKDQERQELEQLLADFRKRGGAIEVLGTTAIRPSLSRRQINEATAEARNKRSEANGAAA' A
#
# COMPACT_ATOMS: atom_id res chain seq x y z
N MET A 1 -12.41 2.72 30.91
CA MET A 1 -11.26 1.90 30.51
C MET A 1 -11.23 1.87 28.98
N GLU A 2 -10.49 2.78 28.36
CA GLU A 2 -10.38 2.83 26.89
C GLU A 2 -9.21 1.96 26.45
N ARG A 3 -9.45 1.03 25.51
CA ARG A 3 -8.43 0.12 25.00
C ARG A 3 -7.76 0.76 23.76
N PRO A 4 -6.42 0.74 23.65
CA PRO A 4 -5.74 1.28 22.47
C PRO A 4 -6.05 0.43 21.23
N THR A 5 -6.46 1.09 20.14
CA THR A 5 -6.65 0.46 18.83
C THR A 5 -5.31 0.15 18.18
N PRO A 6 -5.03 -1.10 17.78
CA PRO A 6 -3.77 -1.44 17.13
C PRO A 6 -3.71 -0.87 15.71
N THR A 7 -2.94 0.20 15.51
CA THR A 7 -2.42 0.61 14.20
C THR A 7 -1.23 -0.28 13.83
N GLY A 8 -1.50 -1.54 13.49
CA GLY A 8 -0.51 -2.49 12.99
C GLY A 8 -0.85 -2.87 11.54
N SER A 9 0.09 -2.64 10.62
CA SER A 9 -0.02 -3.14 9.23
C SER A 9 0.04 -4.66 9.25
N ASN A 10 -1.12 -5.32 9.21
CA ASN A 10 -1.25 -6.77 9.14
C ASN A 10 -0.94 -7.29 7.72
N ASN A 11 0.31 -7.18 7.28
CA ASN A 11 0.72 -7.79 6.01
C ASN A 11 1.01 -9.29 6.24
N SER A 12 -0.04 -10.10 6.34
CA SER A 12 0.05 -11.56 6.53
C SER A 12 0.17 -12.30 5.19
N THR A 13 1.06 -13.31 5.14
CA THR A 13 1.60 -13.91 3.90
C THR A 13 0.90 -15.19 3.42
N THR A 14 -0.13 -15.68 4.11
CA THR A 14 -0.82 -16.94 3.78
C THR A 14 -2.21 -16.71 3.20
N VAL A 15 -2.56 -17.48 2.16
CA VAL A 15 -3.80 -17.30 1.37
C VAL A 15 -5.06 -17.46 2.21
N LEU A 16 -5.08 -18.43 3.14
CA LEU A 16 -6.23 -18.70 4.02
C LEU A 16 -6.60 -17.51 4.91
N HIS A 17 -5.61 -16.79 5.44
CA HIS A 17 -5.88 -15.59 6.25
C HIS A 17 -6.42 -14.44 5.39
N LYS A 18 -5.98 -14.33 4.13
CA LYS A 18 -6.53 -13.33 3.20
C LYS A 18 -7.99 -13.60 2.85
N ASP A 19 -8.40 -14.86 2.76
CA ASP A 19 -9.80 -15.21 2.50
C ASP A 19 -10.68 -14.91 3.72
N GLN A 20 -10.19 -15.16 4.93
CA GLN A 20 -10.88 -14.76 6.16
C GLN A 20 -10.99 -13.22 6.28
N GLU A 21 -9.90 -12.49 6.02
CA GLU A 21 -9.91 -11.02 5.99
C GLU A 21 -10.90 -10.48 4.95
N ARG A 22 -11.03 -11.12 3.78
CA ARG A 22 -12.03 -10.75 2.78
C ARG A 22 -13.46 -10.94 3.30
N GLN A 23 -13.75 -12.07 3.93
CA GLN A 23 -15.08 -12.34 4.49
C GLN A 23 -15.45 -11.32 5.59
N GLU A 24 -14.50 -10.99 6.45
CA GLU A 24 -14.69 -9.98 7.50
C GLU A 24 -14.97 -8.59 6.90
N LEU A 25 -14.24 -8.20 5.84
CA LEU A 25 -14.48 -6.95 5.12
C LEU A 25 -15.86 -6.92 4.42
N GLU A 26 -16.28 -8.02 3.81
CA GLU A 26 -17.60 -8.13 3.18
C GLU A 26 -18.72 -7.92 4.21
N GLN A 27 -18.59 -8.53 5.39
CA GLN A 27 -19.54 -8.38 6.49
C GLN A 27 -19.63 -6.92 6.96
N LEU A 28 -18.48 -6.26 7.15
CA LEU A 28 -18.42 -4.85 7.56
C LEU A 28 -19.05 -3.92 6.53
N LEU A 29 -18.81 -4.15 5.23
CA LEU A 29 -19.42 -3.37 4.15
C LEU A 29 -20.93 -3.58 4.09
N ALA A 30 -21.41 -4.81 4.29
CA ALA A 30 -22.83 -5.12 4.33
C ALA A 30 -23.53 -4.41 5.51
N ASP A 31 -22.92 -4.42 6.69
CA ASP A 31 -23.47 -3.76 7.88
C ASP A 31 -23.45 -2.24 7.74
N PHE A 32 -22.41 -1.68 7.12
CA PHE A 32 -22.34 -0.25 6.80
C PHE A 32 -23.46 0.18 5.85
N ARG A 33 -23.73 -0.59 4.79
CA ARG A 33 -24.84 -0.35 3.87
C ARG A 33 -26.20 -0.44 4.57
N LYS A 34 -26.41 -1.45 5.42
CA LYS A 34 -27.66 -1.59 6.20
C LYS A 34 -27.94 -0.40 7.12
N ARG A 35 -26.89 0.24 7.63
CA ARG A 35 -27.00 1.46 8.46
C ARG A 35 -27.24 2.74 7.65
N GLY A 36 -27.39 2.63 6.33
CA GLY A 36 -27.60 3.77 5.43
C GLY A 36 -26.31 4.46 4.98
N GLY A 37 -25.15 3.85 5.21
CA GLY A 37 -23.87 4.36 4.73
C GLY A 37 -23.73 4.22 3.21
N ALA A 38 -23.26 5.28 2.55
CA ALA A 38 -22.93 5.26 1.13
C ALA A 38 -21.45 4.89 0.94
N ILE A 39 -21.17 3.91 0.08
CA ILE A 39 -19.82 3.56 -0.33
C ILE A 39 -19.57 4.20 -1.68
N GLU A 40 -18.67 5.18 -1.72
CA GLU A 40 -18.23 5.82 -2.95
C GLU A 40 -16.90 5.22 -3.40
N VAL A 41 -16.80 4.91 -4.70
CA VAL A 41 -15.53 4.51 -5.30
C VAL A 41 -14.74 5.79 -5.54
N LEU A 42 -13.70 6.03 -4.75
CA LEU A 42 -12.84 7.21 -4.82
C LEU A 42 -11.90 7.14 -6.04
N GLY A 43 -12.47 7.09 -7.25
CA GLY A 43 -11.76 7.05 -8.53
C GLY A 43 -10.61 6.04 -8.61
N THR A 44 -9.78 6.18 -9.64
CA THR A 44 -8.45 5.56 -9.66
C THR A 44 -7.54 6.35 -8.71
N THR A 45 -7.59 6.02 -7.42
CA THR A 45 -6.45 6.30 -6.55
C THR A 45 -5.24 5.69 -7.25
N ALA A 46 -4.28 6.51 -7.68
CA ALA A 46 -3.15 6.04 -8.49
C ALA A 46 -2.40 4.96 -7.69
N ILE A 47 -2.66 3.70 -8.02
CA ILE A 47 -1.88 2.59 -7.52
C ILE A 47 -0.49 2.82 -8.10
N ARG A 48 0.47 3.20 -7.25
CA ARG A 48 1.87 3.27 -7.69
C ARG A 48 2.16 1.94 -8.37
N PRO A 49 2.59 1.93 -9.64
CA PRO A 49 2.88 0.68 -10.32
C PRO A 49 3.87 -0.10 -9.46
N SER A 50 3.56 -1.37 -9.20
CA SER A 50 4.49 -2.26 -8.51
C SER A 50 5.72 -2.39 -9.39
N LEU A 51 6.77 -1.64 -9.06
CA LEU A 51 8.03 -1.72 -9.79
C LEU A 51 8.56 -3.14 -9.64
N SER A 52 8.88 -3.77 -10.77
CA SER A 52 9.63 -5.02 -10.74
C SER A 52 10.99 -4.79 -10.09
N ARG A 53 11.58 -5.85 -9.52
CA ARG A 53 12.93 -5.83 -8.92
C ARG A 53 13.97 -5.16 -9.84
N ARG A 54 13.85 -5.41 -11.15
CA ARG A 54 14.71 -4.81 -12.19
C ARG A 54 14.54 -3.30 -12.27
N GLN A 55 13.29 -2.81 -12.33
CA GLN A 55 13.00 -1.37 -12.41
C GLN A 55 13.47 -0.60 -11.17
N ILE A 56 13.39 -1.22 -9.98
CA ILE A 56 13.92 -0.64 -8.74
C ILE A 56 15.44 -0.49 -8.82
N ASN A 57 16.12 -1.54 -9.29
CA ASN A 57 17.59 -1.54 -9.38
C ASN A 57 18.08 -0.49 -10.40
N GLU A 58 17.40 -0.38 -11.54
CA GLU A 58 17.71 0.60 -12.59
C GLU A 58 17.52 2.04 -12.09
N ALA A 59 16.36 2.35 -11.48
CA ALA A 59 16.13 3.65 -10.87
C ALA A 59 17.15 4.00 -9.77
N THR A 60 17.59 3.00 -8.99
CA THR A 60 18.62 3.18 -7.95
C THR A 60 20.00 3.43 -8.56
N ALA A 61 20.33 2.75 -9.65
CA ALA A 61 21.59 2.94 -10.38
C ALA A 61 21.66 4.33 -11.02
N GLU A 62 20.57 4.76 -11.68
CA GLU A 62 20.46 6.10 -12.25
C GLU A 62 20.59 7.20 -11.19
N ALA A 63 19.94 7.03 -10.02
CA ALA A 63 20.05 7.97 -8.92
C ALA A 63 21.48 8.07 -8.36
N ARG A 64 22.24 6.96 -8.36
CA ARG A 64 23.65 6.93 -7.96
C ARG A 64 24.52 7.68 -8.97
N ASN A 65 24.32 7.44 -10.26
CA ASN A 65 25.09 8.09 -11.33
C ASN A 65 24.87 9.61 -11.35
N LYS A 66 23.61 10.06 -11.22
CA LYS A 66 23.30 11.49 -11.11
C LYS A 66 23.98 12.15 -9.90
N ARG A 67 24.09 11.43 -8.78
CA ARG A 67 24.78 11.94 -7.58
C ARG A 67 26.29 12.01 -7.77
N SER A 68 26.90 11.04 -8.44
CA SER A 68 28.34 11.10 -8.75
C SER A 68 28.68 12.21 -9.74
N GLU A 69 27.82 12.46 -10.73
CA GLU A 69 28.00 13.58 -11.67
C GLU A 69 27.88 14.93 -10.97
N ALA A 70 26.89 15.09 -10.08
CA ALA A 70 26.72 16.31 -9.29
C ALA A 70 27.90 16.57 -8.33
N ASN A 71 28.45 15.52 -7.72
CA ASN A 71 29.61 15.64 -6.82
C ASN A 71 30.94 15.84 -7.59
N GLY A 72 31.04 15.32 -8.81
CA GLY A 72 32.21 15.52 -9.68
C GLY A 72 32.27 16.90 -10.33
N ALA A 73 31.13 17.58 -10.48
CA ALA A 73 31.05 18.95 -11.01
C ALA A 73 31.35 20.04 -9.96
N ALA A 74 31.56 19.66 -8.68
CA ALA A 74 31.85 20.56 -7.57
C ALA A 74 33.32 20.51 -7.10
N ALA A 75 34.20 19.86 -7.86
CA ALA A 75 35.65 19.76 -7.63
C ALA A 75 36.42 20.45 -8.77
#